data_AF-A0A5X3P0M7-F1
#
_entry.id   AF-A0A5X3P0M7-F1
#
_cell.length_a   1.000
_cell.length_b   1.000
_cell.length_c   1.000
_cell.angle_alpha   90.00
_cell.angle_beta   90.00
_cell.angle_gamma   90.00
#
_symmetry.space_group_name_H-M   'P 1'
#
loop_
_entity.id
_entity.type
_entity.pdbx_description
1 polymer ?
#
loop_
_entity_poly.entity_id
_entity_poly.type
_entity_poly.pdbx_seq_one_letter_code
_entity_poly.pdbx_strand_id
1 'polypeptide(L)'
;MPLELDSDLFEAPGDDLHEALDKFEKKFNVDLSQVKWSCYFPWENTPLLTRWFKLKREDVERTRTPLTIRMFSESAKAGKWLYD
;
A
#
# COMPACT_ATOMS: atom_id res chain seq x y z
N MET A 1 19.97 -5.55 0.40
CA MET A 1 20.03 -4.55 -0.70
C MET A 1 19.66 -3.20 -0.12
N PRO A 2 20.27 -2.09 -0.57
CA PRO A 2 19.78 -0.76 -0.23
C PRO A 2 18.34 -0.60 -0.78
N LEU A 3 17.46 0.01 0.01
CA LEU A 3 16.11 0.36 -0.42
C LEU A 3 16.17 1.62 -1.27
N GLU A 4 15.69 1.55 -2.51
CA GLU A 4 15.58 2.72 -3.39
C GLU A 4 14.21 3.39 -3.20
N LEU A 5 14.12 4.70 -3.50
CA LEU A 5 12.89 5.46 -3.27
C LEU A 5 11.69 4.92 -4.06
N ASP A 6 11.96 4.40 -5.25
CA ASP A 6 10.95 3.85 -6.17
C ASP A 6 10.82 2.33 -6.03
N SER A 7 11.50 1.71 -5.06
CA SER A 7 11.28 0.30 -4.72
C SER A 7 9.85 0.09 -4.25
N ASP A 8 9.24 -0.95 -4.77
CA ASP A 8 7.89 -1.36 -4.43
C ASP A 8 7.90 -2.14 -3.11
N LEU A 9 7.13 -1.65 -2.14
CA LEU A 9 7.07 -2.19 -0.79
C LEU A 9 6.11 -3.38 -0.65
N PHE A 10 5.50 -3.82 -1.75
CA PHE A 10 4.54 -4.92 -1.75
C PHE A 10 5.09 -6.25 -1.21
N GLU A 11 6.38 -6.53 -1.41
CA GLU A 11 7.02 -7.77 -0.93
C GLU A 11 7.42 -7.72 0.56
N ALA A 12 7.21 -6.58 1.23
CA ALA A 12 7.48 -6.48 2.67
C ALA A 12 6.53 -7.43 3.45
N PRO A 13 7.02 -8.09 4.52
CA PRO A 13 6.15 -8.88 5.38
C PRO A 13 4.97 -8.05 5.89
N GLY A 14 3.75 -8.61 5.84
CA GLY A 14 2.52 -7.86 6.12
C GLY A 14 2.47 -7.24 7.51
N ASP A 15 2.97 -7.95 8.52
CA ASP A 15 3.01 -7.45 9.91
C ASP A 15 3.99 -6.27 10.06
N ASP A 16 5.15 -6.35 9.39
CA ASP A 16 6.15 -5.28 9.38
C ASP A 16 5.63 -4.03 8.67
N LEU A 17 4.89 -4.22 7.56
CA LEU A 17 4.28 -3.12 6.83
C LEU A 17 3.22 -2.41 7.68
N HIS A 18 2.32 -3.15 8.35
CA HIS A 18 1.30 -2.54 9.20
C HIS A 18 1.93 -1.72 10.34
N GLU A 19 2.95 -2.25 11.02
CA GLU A 19 3.65 -1.50 12.07
C GLU A 19 4.35 -0.25 11.51
N ALA A 20 4.91 -0.33 10.30
CA ALA A 20 5.53 0.81 9.63
C ALA A 20 4.52 1.91 9.28
N LEU A 21 3.34 1.54 8.78
CA LEU A 21 2.24 2.46 8.48
C LEU A 21 1.76 3.18 9.74
N ASP A 22 1.51 2.44 10.83
CA ASP A 22 1.09 3.01 12.12
C ASP A 22 2.10 4.04 12.65
N LYS A 23 3.40 3.72 12.54
CA LYS A 23 4.48 4.64 12.94
C LYS A 23 4.53 5.86 12.01
N PHE A 24 4.30 5.68 10.72
CA PHE A 24 4.27 6.76 9.74
C PHE A 24 3.14 7.75 10.02
N GLU A 25 1.91 7.27 10.20
CA GLU A 25 0.75 8.11 10.52
C GLU A 25 1.01 8.97 11.76
N LYS A 26 1.45 8.34 12.85
CA LYS A 26 1.71 9.03 14.12
C LYS A 26 2.85 10.04 14.03
N LYS A 27 3.90 9.70 13.28
CA LYS A 27 5.11 10.55 13.20
C LYS A 27 4.91 11.76 12.29
N PHE A 28 4.20 11.59 11.18
CA PHE A 28 4.02 12.64 10.17
C PHE A 28 2.62 13.26 10.16
N ASN A 29 1.73 12.80 11.04
CA ASN A 29 0.34 13.23 11.14
C ASN A 29 -0.39 13.16 9.79
N VAL A 30 -0.15 12.07 9.07
CA VAL A 30 -0.80 11.77 7.78
C VAL A 30 -1.89 10.74 8.04
N ASP A 31 -3.13 11.06 7.68
CA ASP A 31 -4.25 10.13 7.75
C ASP A 31 -4.22 9.17 6.55
N LEU A 32 -4.00 7.88 6.82
CA LEU A 32 -4.04 6.83 5.81
C LEU A 32 -5.38 6.07 5.79
N SER A 33 -6.35 6.42 6.65
CA SER A 33 -7.67 5.79 6.67
C SER A 33 -8.47 6.03 5.38
N GLN A 34 -8.21 7.16 4.72
CA GLN A 34 -8.84 7.55 3.46
C GLN A 34 -8.11 7.01 2.22
N VAL A 35 -6.98 6.33 2.41
CA VAL A 35 -6.20 5.75 1.30
C VAL A 35 -7.00 4.65 0.64
N LYS A 36 -7.04 4.69 -0.69
CA LYS A 36 -7.68 3.65 -1.50
C LYS A 36 -6.79 2.41 -1.58
N TRP A 37 -6.68 1.67 -0.48
CA TRP A 37 -5.80 0.50 -0.34
C TRP A 37 -6.03 -0.59 -1.39
N SER A 38 -7.22 -0.64 -1.99
CA SER A 38 -7.51 -1.53 -3.12
C SER A 38 -6.64 -1.30 -4.35
N CYS A 39 -6.06 -0.10 -4.52
CA CYS A 39 -5.14 0.19 -5.63
C CYS A 39 -3.76 -0.47 -5.42
N TYR A 40 -3.32 -0.60 -4.16
CA TYR A 40 -2.00 -1.14 -3.80
C TYR A 40 -2.05 -2.63 -3.48
N PHE A 41 -3.12 -3.07 -2.80
CA PHE A 41 -3.36 -4.44 -2.37
C PHE A 41 -4.73 -4.93 -2.88
N PRO A 42 -4.90 -5.07 -4.22
CA PRO A 42 -6.20 -5.35 -4.81
C PRO A 42 -6.73 -6.73 -4.42
N TRP A 43 -5.85 -7.73 -4.29
CA TRP A 43 -6.27 -9.06 -3.87
C TRP A 43 -6.82 -9.04 -2.45
N GLU A 44 -6.10 -8.47 -1.50
CA GLU A 44 -6.42 -8.38 -0.08
C GLU A 44 -7.69 -7.55 0.18
N ASN A 45 -8.01 -6.61 -0.73
CA ASN A 45 -9.25 -5.83 -0.70
C ASN A 45 -10.40 -6.43 -1.54
N THR A 46 -10.19 -7.54 -2.24
CA THR A 46 -11.25 -8.23 -2.99
C THR A 46 -12.11 -9.07 -2.04
N PRO A 47 -13.47 -9.04 -2.11
CA PRO A 47 -14.33 -9.88 -1.30
C PRO A 47 -14.06 -11.39 -1.46
N LEU A 48 -14.11 -12.15 -0.37
CA LEU A 48 -13.79 -13.59 -0.35
C LEU A 48 -14.60 -14.42 -1.34
N LEU A 49 -15.90 -14.11 -1.49
CA LEU A 49 -16.77 -14.78 -2.46
C LEU A 49 -16.30 -14.56 -3.91
N THR A 50 -15.83 -13.35 -4.24
CA THR A 50 -15.31 -13.05 -5.58
C THR A 50 -13.99 -13.78 -5.84
N ARG A 51 -13.11 -13.88 -4.82
CA ARG A 51 -11.86 -14.65 -4.91
C ARG A 51 -12.10 -16.13 -5.19
N TRP A 52 -13.11 -16.73 -4.56
CA TRP A 52 -13.40 -18.16 -4.68
C TRP A 52 -13.92 -18.61 -6.04
N PHE A 53 -14.63 -17.75 -6.78
CA PHE A 53 -15.35 -18.19 -7.98
C PHE A 53 -14.88 -17.54 -9.29
N LYS A 54 -14.12 -16.44 -9.26
CA LYS A 54 -13.95 -15.61 -10.47
C LYS A 54 -12.55 -15.04 -10.73
N LEU A 55 -11.59 -15.15 -9.81
CA LEU A 55 -10.33 -14.41 -9.94
C LEU A 55 -9.11 -15.27 -9.67
N LYS A 56 -8.12 -15.20 -10.57
CA LYS A 56 -6.75 -15.62 -10.29
C LYS A 56 -6.02 -14.48 -9.59
N ARG A 57 -5.36 -14.78 -8.47
CA ARG A 57 -4.60 -13.81 -7.67
C ARG A 57 -3.61 -13.01 -8.53
N GLU A 58 -2.86 -13.71 -9.37
CA GLU A 58 -1.85 -13.13 -10.28
C GLU A 58 -2.43 -12.07 -11.23
N ASP A 59 -3.63 -12.29 -11.77
CA ASP A 59 -4.25 -11.34 -12.70
C ASP A 59 -4.77 -10.10 -11.97
N VAL A 60 -5.25 -10.26 -10.72
CA VAL A 60 -5.68 -9.14 -9.87
C VAL A 60 -4.47 -8.30 -9.44
N GLU A 61 -3.40 -8.95 -8.98
CA GLU A 61 -2.19 -8.26 -8.53
C GLU A 61 -1.45 -7.57 -9.68
N ARG A 62 -1.59 -8.03 -10.94
CA ARG A 62 -1.04 -7.32 -12.12
C ARG A 62 -1.62 -5.91 -12.31
N THR A 63 -2.81 -5.64 -11.78
CA THR A 63 -3.46 -4.32 -11.87
C THR A 63 -3.06 -3.35 -10.77
N ARG A 64 -2.23 -3.79 -9.81
CA ARG A 64 -1.87 -2.98 -8.65
C ARG A 64 -0.94 -1.83 -9.02
N THR A 65 -1.10 -0.71 -8.33
CA THR A 65 -0.13 0.38 -8.30
C THR A 65 0.97 0.03 -7.29
N PRO A 66 2.27 0.23 -7.63
CA PRO A 66 3.35 0.00 -6.68
C PRO A 66 3.26 0.99 -5.51
N LEU A 67 3.51 0.51 -4.30
CA LEU A 67 3.52 1.35 -3.09
C LEU A 67 4.97 1.68 -2.77
N THR A 68 5.42 2.92 -3.01
CA THR A 68 6.84 3.27 -2.96
C THR A 68 7.19 4.21 -1.81
N ILE A 69 8.46 4.19 -1.40
CA ILE A 69 8.99 5.09 -0.35
C ILE A 69 8.85 6.56 -0.78
N ARG A 70 8.96 6.84 -2.08
CA ARG A 70 8.74 8.18 -2.62
C ARG A 70 7.37 8.73 -2.24
N MET A 71 6.32 7.92 -2.38
CA MET A 71 4.95 8.31 -2.04
C MET A 71 4.79 8.67 -0.56
N PHE A 72 5.42 7.88 0.32
CA PHE A 72 5.48 8.20 1.75
C PHE A 72 6.25 9.49 2.01
N SER A 73 7.38 9.70 1.35
CA SER A 73 8.22 10.89 1.55
C SER A 73 7.53 12.18 1.12
N GLU A 74 6.81 12.16 0.00
CA GLU A 74 6.06 13.31 -0.52
C GLU A 74 4.84 13.59 0.36
N SER A 75 4.11 12.54 0.77
CA SER A 75 2.95 12.66 1.66
C SER A 75 3.34 13.16 3.06
N ALA A 76 4.47 12.70 3.60
CA ALA A 76 5.00 13.18 4.88
C ALA A 76 5.35 14.68 4.84
N LYS A 77 5.95 15.16 3.74
CA LYS A 77 6.24 16.59 3.55
C LYS A 77 4.97 17.42 3.44
N ALA A 78 3.93 16.87 2.82
CA ALA A 78 2.65 17.56 2.65
C ALA A 78 1.72 17.47 3.87
N GLY A 79 2.00 16.58 4.83
CA GLY A 79 1.14 16.32 5.98
C GLY A 79 -0.20 15.65 5.61
N LYS A 80 -0.30 15.05 4.44
CA LYS A 80 -1.47 14.30 3.97
C LYS A 80 -1.05 13.33 2.87
N TRP A 81 -1.85 12.27 2.66
CA TRP A 81 -1.64 11.37 1.54
C TRP A 81 -1.96 12.06 0.21
N LEU A 82 -1.13 11.87 -0.82
CA LEU A 82 -1.21 12.61 -2.09
C LEU A 82 -1.64 11.77 -3.31
N TYR A 83 -1.94 10.48 -3.13
CA TYR A 83 -2.10 9.54 -4.24
C TYR A 83 -3.40 8.72 -4.13
N ASP A 84 -4.07 8.48 -5.25
CA ASP A 84 -5.33 7.72 -5.36
C ASP A 84 -5.24 6.53 -6.32
#